data_AF-A0A540LJF3-F1
#
_entry.id   AF-A0A540LJF3-F1
#
_cell.length_a   1.000
_cell.length_b   1.000
_cell.length_c   1.000
_cell.angle_alpha   90.00
_cell.angle_beta   90.00
_cell.angle_gamma   90.00
#
_symmetry.space_group_name_H-M   'P 1'
#
loop_
_entity.id
_entity.type
_entity.pdbx_description
1 polymer ?
#
loop_
_entity_poly.entity_id
_entity_poly.type
_entity_poly.pdbx_seq_one_letter_code
_entity_poly.pdbx_strand_id
1 'polypeptide(L)'
;MLRYCDGASFAGDAVFNNGTSLLYFRGQKIWEVIILDLLPKGLGQARCSAGGLASFLHCNNFTKYLPSNAGVKCLSDAGFFLDDLNHTMLSFVKDLVTLQGVEKNLEENGTRNSVYPELCFFPQYALKFITTPFFILNSAYDVYQSLSINGPRIVHGSITYWFRLQLIRADIGTVAN
;
A
#
# COMPACT_ATOMS: atom_id res chain seq x y z
N MET A 1 -9.03 -9.66 -11.83
CA MET A 1 -8.61 -8.26 -11.62
C MET A 1 -9.62 -7.59 -10.70
N LEU A 2 -9.19 -7.02 -9.58
CA LEU A 2 -10.06 -6.30 -8.64
C LEU A 2 -10.14 -4.84 -9.04
N ARG A 3 -11.34 -4.26 -9.07
CA ARG A 3 -11.54 -2.83 -9.34
C ARG A 3 -11.27 -2.04 -8.06
N TYR A 4 -10.52 -0.96 -8.18
CA TYR A 4 -10.16 -0.07 -7.07
C TYR A 4 -11.14 1.11 -6.99
N CYS A 5 -11.76 1.31 -5.83
CA CYS A 5 -12.75 2.39 -5.62
C CYS A 5 -12.81 2.91 -4.18
N ASP A 6 -11.93 2.48 -3.28
CA ASP A 6 -11.97 2.86 -1.87
C ASP A 6 -11.07 4.06 -1.52
N GLY A 7 -10.04 4.32 -2.33
CA GLY A 7 -9.20 5.51 -2.17
C GLY A 7 -8.12 5.41 -1.09
N ALA A 8 -7.95 4.28 -0.40
CA ALA A 8 -6.87 4.05 0.57
C ALA A 8 -6.27 2.64 0.47
N SER A 9 -6.06 2.14 -0.75
CA SER A 9 -5.40 0.85 -1.01
C SER A 9 -6.02 -0.33 -0.24
N PHE A 10 -7.36 -0.35 -0.18
CA PHE A 10 -8.17 -1.29 0.57
C PHE A 10 -7.94 -1.30 2.09
N ALA A 11 -7.40 -0.24 2.68
CA ALA A 11 -7.07 -0.20 4.10
C ALA A 11 -8.02 0.68 4.93
N GLY A 12 -8.96 1.40 4.32
CA GLY A 12 -9.93 2.23 5.05
C GLY A 12 -11.14 1.44 5.57
N ASP A 13 -11.54 1.71 6.82
CA ASP A 13 -12.86 1.36 7.36
C ASP A 13 -13.39 2.43 8.32
N ALA A 14 -14.09 3.41 7.74
CA ALA A 14 -14.67 4.52 8.49
C ALA A 14 -15.98 5.00 7.87
N VAL A 15 -16.70 5.79 8.65
CA VAL A 15 -17.86 6.54 8.16
C VAL A 15 -17.60 8.00 8.48
N PHE A 16 -17.58 8.83 7.45
CA PHE A 16 -17.45 10.27 7.61
C PHE A 16 -18.83 10.90 7.42
N ASN A 17 -19.23 11.75 8.36
CA ASN A 17 -20.48 12.49 8.30
C ASN A 17 -20.25 13.93 8.74
N ASN A 18 -20.50 14.89 7.84
CA ASN A 18 -20.44 16.32 8.12
C ASN A 18 -21.84 16.98 8.11
N GLY A 19 -22.89 16.22 8.39
CA GLY A 19 -24.28 16.67 8.38
C GLY A 19 -24.88 16.92 6.99
N THR A 20 -24.05 17.20 5.99
CA THR A 20 -24.43 17.41 4.58
C THR A 20 -24.00 16.28 3.66
N SER A 21 -22.91 15.60 3.99
CA SER A 21 -22.36 14.48 3.20
C SER A 21 -22.05 13.32 4.12
N LEU A 22 -22.46 12.12 3.68
CA LEU A 22 -22.20 10.85 4.33
C LEU A 22 -21.36 9.99 3.40
N LEU A 23 -20.11 9.73 3.79
CA LEU A 23 -19.16 8.94 3.01
C LEU A 23 -18.84 7.65 3.76
N TYR A 24 -18.79 6.56 3.02
CA TYR A 24 -18.47 5.23 3.53
C TYR A 24 -17.13 4.77 2.95
N PHE A 25 -16.11 4.71 3.81
CA PHE A 25 -14.83 4.12 3.46
C PHE A 25 -14.87 2.66 3.89
N ARG A 26 -14.80 1.76 2.91
CA ARG A 26 -15.02 0.31 3.10
C ARG A 26 -13.92 -0.55 2.47
N GLY A 27 -12.77 0.05 2.16
CA GLY A 27 -11.64 -0.63 1.53
C GLY A 27 -11.29 -1.95 2.24
N GLN A 28 -11.15 -1.91 3.57
CA GLN A 28 -10.81 -3.09 4.36
C GLN A 28 -11.87 -4.19 4.27
N LYS A 29 -13.15 -3.82 4.36
CA LYS A 29 -14.25 -4.79 4.26
C LYS A 29 -14.35 -5.39 2.86
N ILE A 30 -14.10 -4.58 1.83
CA ILE A 30 -14.06 -5.03 0.43
C ILE A 30 -12.94 -6.05 0.26
N TRP A 31 -11.74 -5.76 0.77
CA TRP A 31 -10.61 -6.70 0.78
C TRP A 31 -10.98 -8.03 1.43
N GLU A 32 -11.49 -8.00 2.65
CA GLU A 32 -11.87 -9.20 3.41
C GLU A 32 -12.86 -10.08 2.65
N VAL A 33 -13.95 -9.50 2.17
CA VAL A 33 -14.99 -10.23 1.45
C VAL A 33 -14.45 -10.84 0.16
N ILE A 34 -13.62 -10.09 -0.57
CA ILE A 34 -13.01 -10.59 -1.82
C ILE A 34 -12.08 -11.77 -1.53
N ILE A 35 -11.19 -11.66 -0.55
CA ILE A 35 -10.29 -12.76 -0.21
C ILE A 35 -11.11 -13.99 0.19
N LEU A 36 -12.08 -13.84 1.10
CA LEU A 36 -12.91 -14.94 1.57
C LEU A 36 -13.74 -15.60 0.46
N ASP A 37 -14.27 -14.82 -0.50
CA ASP A 37 -15.01 -15.35 -1.65
C ASP A 37 -14.11 -16.10 -2.64
N LEU A 38 -12.86 -15.65 -2.79
CA LEU A 38 -11.90 -16.25 -3.71
C LEU A 38 -11.19 -17.48 -3.12
N LEU A 39 -11.06 -17.58 -1.80
CA LEU A 39 -10.44 -18.72 -1.10
C LEU A 39 -10.96 -20.09 -1.61
N PRO A 40 -12.28 -20.37 -1.58
CA PRO A 40 -12.82 -21.64 -2.08
C PRO A 40 -12.76 -21.75 -3.61
N LYS A 41 -12.64 -20.63 -4.34
CA LYS A 41 -12.60 -20.58 -5.81
C LYS A 41 -11.17 -20.77 -6.37
N GLY A 42 -10.26 -21.26 -5.54
CA GLY A 42 -8.90 -21.61 -5.95
C GLY A 42 -7.81 -20.71 -5.36
N LEU A 43 -8.15 -19.60 -4.69
CA LEU A 43 -7.15 -18.75 -4.04
C LEU A 43 -6.45 -19.50 -2.88
N GLY A 44 -7.17 -20.37 -2.16
CA GLY A 44 -6.58 -21.18 -1.08
C GLY A 44 -5.50 -22.18 -1.53
N GLN A 45 -5.45 -22.49 -2.83
CA GLN A 45 -4.43 -23.36 -3.44
C GLN A 45 -3.49 -22.57 -4.37
N ALA A 46 -3.76 -21.29 -4.59
CA ALA A 46 -2.98 -20.45 -5.48
C ALA A 46 -1.73 -19.90 -4.79
N ARG A 47 -0.66 -19.73 -5.59
CA ARG A 47 0.46 -18.89 -5.21
C ARG A 47 0.10 -17.45 -5.58
N CYS A 48 -0.34 -16.67 -4.60
CA CYS A 48 -0.89 -15.34 -4.82
C CYS A 48 0.22 -14.26 -4.84
N SER A 49 0.01 -13.20 -5.64
CA SER A 49 0.81 -11.98 -5.69
C SER A 49 -0.13 -10.79 -5.47
N ALA A 50 0.26 -9.82 -4.64
CA ALA A 50 -0.48 -8.58 -4.44
C ALA A 50 0.01 -7.52 -5.46
N GLY A 51 -0.67 -6.36 -5.56
CA GLY A 51 -0.27 -5.26 -6.45
C GLY A 51 -0.27 -3.91 -5.74
N GLY A 52 0.59 -2.98 -6.17
CA GLY A 52 0.70 -1.61 -5.65
C GLY A 52 0.88 -1.48 -4.14
N LEU A 53 0.45 -0.32 -3.61
CA LEU A 53 0.57 0.04 -2.18
C LEU A 53 -0.22 -0.89 -1.25
N ALA A 54 -1.34 -1.44 -1.71
CA ALA A 54 -2.13 -2.43 -0.97
C ALA A 54 -1.29 -3.66 -0.55
N SER A 55 -0.27 -4.00 -1.33
CA SER A 55 0.65 -5.08 -0.97
C SER A 55 1.42 -4.77 0.31
N PHE A 56 1.90 -3.55 0.50
CA PHE A 56 2.61 -3.19 1.74
C PHE A 56 1.69 -3.22 2.95
N LEU A 57 0.41 -2.85 2.79
CA LEU A 57 -0.55 -2.76 3.88
C LEU A 57 -1.13 -4.13 4.28
N HIS A 58 -1.32 -5.03 3.32
CA HIS A 58 -2.07 -6.27 3.55
C HIS A 58 -1.23 -7.54 3.54
N CYS A 59 0.01 -7.51 3.05
CA CYS A 59 0.77 -8.73 2.76
C CYS A 59 0.98 -9.64 3.98
N ASN A 60 1.39 -9.11 5.13
CA ASN A 60 1.57 -9.93 6.33
C ASN A 60 0.23 -10.52 6.79
N ASN A 61 -0.82 -9.70 6.87
CA ASN A 61 -2.15 -10.15 7.28
C ASN A 61 -2.76 -11.15 6.28
N PHE A 62 -2.40 -11.04 5.00
CA PHE A 62 -2.88 -11.95 3.96
C PHE A 62 -2.51 -13.41 4.25
N THR A 63 -1.34 -13.65 4.84
CA THR A 63 -0.89 -15.00 5.23
C THR A 63 -1.86 -15.68 6.21
N LYS A 64 -2.60 -14.91 7.01
CA LYS A 64 -3.55 -15.44 8.02
C LYS A 64 -4.80 -16.07 7.40
N TYR A 65 -5.12 -15.72 6.14
CA TYR A 65 -6.26 -16.30 5.42
C TYR A 65 -5.92 -17.65 4.78
N LEU A 66 -4.64 -17.98 4.67
CA LEU A 66 -4.17 -19.15 3.96
C LEU A 66 -3.71 -20.25 4.95
N PRO A 67 -3.74 -21.52 4.52
CA PRO A 67 -3.14 -22.61 5.28
C PRO A 67 -1.65 -22.34 5.58
N SER A 68 -1.16 -22.81 6.73
CA SER A 68 0.24 -22.60 7.17
C SER A 68 1.30 -23.18 6.22
N ASN A 69 0.92 -24.12 5.35
CA ASN A 69 1.79 -24.71 4.32
C ASN A 69 1.76 -23.95 2.98
N ALA A 70 0.93 -22.90 2.85
CA ALA A 70 0.87 -22.09 1.64
C ALA A 70 2.08 -21.14 1.55
N GLY A 71 2.78 -21.18 0.42
CA GLY A 71 3.88 -20.24 0.16
C GLY A 71 3.36 -18.91 -0.36
N VAL A 72 3.42 -17.86 0.46
CA VAL A 72 3.00 -16.50 0.10
C VAL A 72 4.21 -15.66 -0.31
N LYS A 73 4.09 -14.93 -1.42
CA LYS A 73 5.06 -13.94 -1.87
C LYS A 73 4.32 -12.71 -2.36
N CYS A 74 4.74 -11.53 -1.93
CA CYS A 74 4.11 -10.28 -2.32
C CYS A 74 4.98 -9.53 -3.33
N LEU A 75 4.31 -8.83 -4.24
CA LEU A 75 4.93 -7.93 -5.20
C LEU A 75 4.22 -6.59 -5.08
N SER A 76 4.96 -5.51 -4.88
CA SER A 76 4.41 -4.19 -5.14
C SER A 76 4.84 -3.75 -6.52
N ASP A 77 3.88 -3.44 -7.39
CA ASP A 77 4.12 -2.77 -8.67
C ASP A 77 3.68 -1.31 -8.58
N ALA A 78 4.61 -0.37 -8.75
CA ALA A 78 4.42 1.07 -8.63
C ALA A 78 3.80 1.54 -7.28
N GLY A 79 3.93 0.74 -6.22
CA GLY A 79 3.34 1.02 -4.91
C GLY A 79 4.29 1.67 -3.90
N PHE A 80 5.58 1.80 -4.22
CA PHE A 80 6.58 2.40 -3.33
C PHE A 80 6.57 3.94 -3.42
N PHE A 81 5.80 4.59 -2.54
CA PHE A 81 5.76 6.05 -2.40
C PHE A 81 6.71 6.53 -1.30
N LEU A 82 7.29 7.71 -1.51
CA LEU A 82 8.20 8.34 -0.55
C LEU A 82 7.50 9.47 0.21
N ASP A 83 7.82 9.59 1.49
CA ASP A 83 7.57 10.83 2.24
C ASP A 83 8.46 11.93 1.64
N ASP A 84 7.82 13.01 1.20
CA ASP A 84 8.50 14.11 0.52
C ASP A 84 9.14 15.08 1.52
N LEU A 85 10.25 15.70 1.10
CA LEU A 85 11.05 16.63 1.90
C LEU A 85 10.27 17.87 2.35
N ASN A 86 9.21 18.24 1.62
CA ASN A 86 8.34 19.39 1.97
C ASN A 86 7.15 19.01 2.85
N HIS A 87 7.04 17.76 3.33
CA HIS A 87 5.96 17.25 4.19
C HIS A 87 4.52 17.45 3.66
N THR A 88 4.35 17.88 2.42
CA THR A 88 3.03 18.06 1.81
C THR A 88 2.32 16.71 1.67
N MET A 89 3.07 15.69 1.24
CA MET A 89 2.58 14.31 1.15
C MET A 89 2.24 13.74 2.52
N LEU A 90 3.02 14.05 3.55
CA LEU A 90 2.74 13.63 4.92
C LEU A 90 1.43 14.21 5.45
N SER A 91 1.17 15.50 5.24
CA SER A 91 -0.10 16.12 5.65
C SER A 91 -1.31 15.47 4.97
N PHE A 92 -1.21 15.24 3.66
CA PHE A 92 -2.24 14.53 2.89
C PHE A 92 -2.47 13.11 3.40
N VAL A 93 -1.39 12.36 3.67
CA VAL A 93 -1.47 11.00 4.18
C VAL A 93 -2.07 10.97 5.60
N LYS A 94 -1.72 11.92 6.48
CA LYS A 94 -2.34 12.07 7.80
C LYS A 94 -3.86 12.26 7.69
N ASP A 95 -4.29 13.18 6.84
CA ASP A 95 -5.70 13.46 6.62
C ASP A 95 -6.42 12.24 6.05
N LEU A 96 -5.81 11.56 5.07
CA LEU A 96 -6.36 10.35 4.47
C LEU A 96 -6.48 9.20 5.48
N VAL A 97 -5.42 8.95 6.25
CA VAL A 97 -5.37 7.89 7.26
C VAL A 97 -6.44 8.13 8.33
N THR A 98 -6.60 9.37 8.77
CA THR A 98 -7.60 9.76 9.78
C THR A 98 -9.01 9.68 9.21
N LEU A 99 -9.26 10.28 8.04
CA LEU A 99 -10.57 10.36 7.41
C LEU A 99 -11.14 8.98 7.09
N GLN A 100 -10.28 8.09 6.57
CA GLN A 100 -10.71 6.75 6.15
C GLN A 100 -10.52 5.68 7.24
N GLY A 101 -9.97 6.04 8.40
CA GLY A 101 -9.76 5.11 9.51
C GLY A 101 -8.75 4.00 9.19
N VAL A 102 -7.68 4.34 8.47
CA VAL A 102 -6.68 3.38 7.97
C VAL A 102 -5.78 2.83 9.08
N GLU A 103 -5.60 3.58 10.17
CA GLU A 103 -4.63 3.28 11.24
C GLU A 103 -4.69 1.84 11.75
N LYS A 104 -5.90 1.27 11.82
CA LYS A 104 -6.15 -0.09 12.31
C LYS A 104 -5.56 -1.19 11.40
N ASN A 105 -5.33 -0.86 10.14
CA ASN A 105 -4.85 -1.77 9.11
C ASN A 105 -3.38 -1.53 8.75
N LEU A 106 -2.70 -0.60 9.43
CA LEU A 106 -1.26 -0.44 9.33
C LEU A 106 -0.53 -1.53 10.14
N GLU A 107 0.71 -1.84 9.76
CA GLU A 107 1.52 -2.85 10.45
C GLU A 107 1.67 -2.55 11.94
N GLU A 108 1.17 -3.46 12.78
CA GLU A 108 1.08 -3.30 14.24
C GLU A 108 2.45 -3.07 14.90
N ASN A 109 3.49 -3.74 14.40
CA ASN A 109 4.86 -3.54 14.87
C ASN A 109 5.41 -2.17 14.45
N GLY A 110 4.95 -1.63 13.33
CA GLY A 110 5.35 -0.29 12.87
C GLY A 110 4.69 0.82 13.65
N THR A 111 3.39 0.70 13.87
CA THR A 111 2.61 1.69 14.61
C THR A 111 3.00 1.71 16.09
N ARG A 112 3.26 0.57 16.73
CA ARG A 112 3.72 0.51 18.13
C ARG A 112 5.09 1.13 18.37
N ASN A 113 5.98 1.04 17.38
CA ASN A 113 7.37 1.52 17.49
C ASN A 113 7.57 2.93 16.93
N SER A 114 6.49 3.62 16.53
CA SER A 114 6.54 4.95 15.93
C SER A 114 5.73 5.94 16.75
N VAL A 115 6.29 7.14 16.96
CA VAL A 115 5.56 8.28 17.51
C VAL A 115 4.50 8.80 16.51
N TYR A 116 4.67 8.47 15.23
CA TYR A 116 3.78 8.84 14.13
C TYR A 116 3.32 7.57 13.39
N PRO A 117 2.24 6.90 13.85
CA PRO A 117 1.70 5.69 13.24
C PRO A 117 1.36 5.84 11.75
N GLU A 118 0.88 7.01 11.34
CA GLU A 118 0.53 7.37 9.96
C GLU A 118 1.69 7.18 8.97
N LEU A 119 2.95 7.27 9.45
CA LEU A 119 4.12 7.08 8.61
C LEU A 119 4.19 5.64 8.07
N CYS A 120 3.61 4.67 8.77
CA CYS A 120 3.54 3.30 8.30
C CYS A 120 2.61 3.11 7.10
N PHE A 121 1.90 4.16 6.66
CA PHE A 121 1.25 4.17 5.35
C PHE A 121 2.26 4.25 4.20
N PHE A 122 3.42 4.90 4.42
CA PHE A 122 4.48 4.92 3.42
C PHE A 122 5.33 3.63 3.49
N PRO A 123 5.57 2.97 2.34
CA PRO A 123 6.38 1.77 2.27
C PRO A 123 7.78 1.90 2.88
N GLN A 124 8.38 3.09 2.83
CA GLN A 124 9.69 3.34 3.45
C GLN A 124 9.75 3.05 4.96
N TYR A 125 8.64 3.24 5.69
CA TYR A 125 8.58 2.95 7.12
C TYR A 125 7.98 1.56 7.41
N ALA A 126 7.06 1.08 6.56
CA ALA A 126 6.39 -0.20 6.72
C ALA A 126 7.29 -1.40 6.39
N LEU A 127 8.16 -1.27 5.38
CA LEU A 127 8.89 -2.39 4.77
C LEU A 127 9.67 -3.23 5.79
N LYS A 128 10.29 -2.60 6.79
CA LYS A 128 11.09 -3.29 7.82
C LYS A 128 10.27 -4.22 8.73
N PHE A 129 8.93 -4.09 8.74
CA PHE A 129 8.03 -4.91 9.53
C PHE A 129 7.36 -6.02 8.71
N ILE A 130 7.56 -6.03 7.39
CA ILE A 130 7.03 -7.08 6.52
C ILE A 130 7.90 -8.33 6.66
N THR A 131 7.27 -9.42 7.11
CA THR A 131 7.94 -10.71 7.33
C THR A 131 7.78 -11.66 6.14
N THR A 132 6.78 -11.39 5.29
CA THR A 132 6.50 -12.19 4.10
C THR A 132 7.47 -11.80 2.98
N PRO A 133 8.04 -12.76 2.20
CA PRO A 133 8.93 -12.44 1.09
C PRO A 133 8.30 -11.42 0.13
N PHE A 134 9.01 -10.32 -0.10
CA PHE A 134 8.45 -9.15 -0.79
C PHE A 134 9.36 -8.69 -1.93
N PHE A 135 8.76 -8.42 -3.08
CA PHE A 135 9.41 -7.85 -4.26
C PHE A 135 8.82 -6.47 -4.52
N ILE A 136 9.68 -5.52 -4.86
CA ILE A 136 9.28 -4.15 -5.17
C ILE A 136 9.68 -3.90 -6.62
N LEU A 137 8.69 -3.64 -7.47
CA LEU A 137 8.85 -3.21 -8.84
C LEU A 137 8.38 -1.78 -8.93
N ASN A 138 9.33 -0.84 -8.98
CA ASN A 138 9.01 0.58 -9.09
C ASN A 138 9.89 1.22 -10.18
N SER A 139 9.34 2.22 -10.86
CA SER A 139 10.13 3.12 -11.70
C SER A 139 10.95 4.06 -10.84
N ALA A 140 12.18 4.38 -11.28
CA ALA A 140 13.01 5.39 -10.61
C ALA A 140 12.33 6.77 -10.50
N TYR A 141 11.48 7.10 -11.47
CA TYR A 141 10.66 8.33 -11.49
C TYR A 141 9.20 7.94 -11.67
N ASP A 142 8.48 7.80 -10.55
CA ASP A 142 7.05 7.53 -10.58
C ASP A 142 6.26 8.81 -10.88
N VAL A 143 5.34 8.75 -11.83
CA VAL A 143 4.56 9.93 -12.28
C VAL A 143 3.64 10.43 -11.18
N TYR A 144 3.03 9.54 -10.38
CA TYR A 144 2.16 9.94 -9.27
C TYR A 144 2.97 10.60 -8.16
N GLN A 145 4.15 10.06 -7.82
CA GLN A 145 5.05 10.73 -6.88
C GLN A 145 5.50 12.10 -7.42
N SER A 146 5.86 12.18 -8.71
CA SER A 146 6.36 13.42 -9.33
C SER A 146 5.30 14.52 -9.39
N LEU A 147 4.05 14.18 -9.70
CA LEU A 147 2.92 15.11 -9.70
C LEU A 147 2.59 15.61 -8.30
N SER A 148 2.71 14.74 -7.29
CA SER A 148 2.43 15.09 -5.89
C SER A 148 3.46 16.08 -5.33
N ILE A 149 4.71 16.00 -5.79
CA ILE A 149 5.81 16.91 -5.37
C ILE A 149 5.79 18.23 -6.14
N ASN A 150 5.61 18.21 -7.46
CA ASN A 150 5.86 19.37 -8.32
C ASN A 150 4.60 20.11 -8.82
N GLY A 151 3.40 19.65 -8.46
CA GLY A 151 2.15 20.12 -9.08
C GLY A 151 2.06 19.78 -10.58
N PRO A 152 1.03 20.23 -11.30
CA PRO A 152 0.83 19.88 -12.71
C PRO A 152 1.79 20.68 -13.61
N ARG A 153 3.09 20.38 -13.56
CA ARG A 153 4.03 20.75 -14.62
C ARG A 153 4.28 19.52 -15.48
N ILE A 154 3.32 19.25 -16.37
CA ILE A 154 3.58 18.40 -17.54
C ILE A 154 4.54 19.19 -18.42
N VAL A 155 5.83 18.87 -18.35
CA VAL A 155 6.79 19.30 -19.37
C VAL A 155 6.45 18.50 -20.62
N HIS A 156 5.78 19.13 -21.58
CA HIS A 156 5.62 18.61 -22.93
C HIS A 156 7.00 18.40 -23.54
N GLY A 157 7.47 17.15 -23.54
CA GLY A 157 8.70 16.73 -24.20
C GLY A 157 8.69 15.22 -24.35
N SER A 158 8.37 14.76 -25.57
CA SER A 158 8.53 13.41 -26.12
C SER A 158 8.78 12.28 -25.12
N ILE A 159 7.70 11.55 -24.79
CA ILE A 159 7.70 10.39 -23.91
C ILE A 159 8.51 9.25 -24.56
N THR A 160 9.80 9.25 -24.31
CA THR A 160 10.64 8.05 -24.41
C THR A 160 11.54 8.02 -23.18
N TYR A 161 10.91 8.04 -22.01
CA TYR A 161 11.60 7.72 -20.77
C TYR A 161 11.80 6.21 -20.75
N TRP A 162 13.06 5.79 -20.88
CA TRP A 162 13.47 4.46 -20.48
C TRP A 162 13.14 4.33 -18.99
N PHE A 163 11.98 3.74 -18.67
CA PHE A 163 11.63 3.37 -17.30
C PHE A 163 12.66 2.34 -16.85
N ARG A 164 13.70 2.78 -16.14
CA ARG A 164 14.57 1.86 -15.44
C ARG A 164 13.77 1.30 -14.27
N LEU A 165 13.06 0.22 -14.53
CA LEU A 165 12.39 -0.57 -13.52
C LEU A 165 13.46 -1.16 -12.62
N GLN A 166 13.32 -0.93 -11.32
CA GLN A 166 14.13 -1.61 -10.33
C GLN A 166 13.25 -2.67 -9.70
N LEU A 167 13.59 -3.94 -9.95
CA LEU A 167 13.05 -5.05 -9.18
C LEU A 167 13.97 -5.28 -7.99
N ILE A 168 13.52 -4.87 -6.81
CA ILE A 168 14.25 -5.05 -5.56
C ILE A 168 13.62 -6.22 -4.84
N ARG A 169 14.42 -7.26 -4.61
CA ARG A 169 14.08 -8.28 -3.60
C ARG A 169 14.34 -7.65 -2.25
N ALA A 170 13.29 -7.41 -1.48
CA ALA A 170 13.44 -6.98 -0.09
C ALA A 170 13.79 -8.23 0.72
N ASP A 171 15.09 -8.52 0.87
CA ASP A 171 15.53 -9.53 1.82
C ASP A 171 15.47 -8.93 3.24
N ILE A 172 14.86 -9.71 4.14
CA ILE A 172 14.64 -9.38 5.56
C ILE A 172 16.02 -9.29 6.22
N GLY A 173 16.66 -8.11 6.20
CA GLY A 173 17.95 -7.91 6.87
C GLY A 173 18.86 -6.79 6.37
N THR A 174 18.63 -6.19 5.19
CA THR A 174 19.54 -5.15 4.66
C THR A 174 18.78 -4.00 4.02
N VAL A 175 18.26 -3.12 4.86
CA VAL A 175 18.16 -1.70 4.49
C VAL A 175 19.55 -1.13 4.79
N ALA A 176 20.32 -0.87 3.73
CA ALA A 176 21.65 -0.29 3.82
C ALA A 176 21.58 1.09 4.50
N ASN A 177 22.47 1.30 5.48
CA ASN A 177 22.95 2.62 5.88
C ASN A 177 23.74 3.25 4.74
#